data_AF-A0A534SNT2-F1
#
_entry.id   AF-A0A534SNT2-F1
#
_cell.length_a   1.000
_cell.length_b   1.000
_cell.length_c   1.000
_cell.angle_alpha   90.00
_cell.angle_beta   90.00
_cell.angle_gamma   90.00
#
_symmetry.space_group_name_H-M   'P 1'
#
loop_
_entity.id
_entity.type
_entity.pdbx_description
1 polymer ?
#
loop_
_entity_poly.entity_id
_entity_poly.type
_entity_poly.pdbx_seq_one_letter_code
_entity_poly.pdbx_strand_id
1 'polypeptide(L)'
;STAARMGFVFARRGIVPEACSSWFLPRVVGISRAAEWVYTGRIFSAEEALAGGLVSRIVPPADLLATARGLAREIADNTSAVSVALSRQLLWRMLGADHPMEAHQVDSRAIYWMGSSADAREGVAAFLEKRPARFTLRPSADLPGFYPWWTPRPFR
;
A
#
# COMPACT_ATOMS: atom_id res chain seq x y z
N SER A 1 3.64 6.35 16.85
CA SER A 1 3.78 7.11 18.11
C SER A 1 4.81 6.42 18.98
N THR A 2 5.71 7.14 19.67
CA THR A 2 6.66 6.57 20.65
C THR A 2 5.94 5.86 21.80
N ALA A 3 4.70 6.26 22.11
CA ALA A 3 3.88 5.62 23.14
C ALA A 3 3.16 4.35 22.67
N ALA A 4 3.30 3.96 21.39
CA ALA A 4 2.53 2.85 20.86
C ALA A 4 2.96 1.50 21.47
N ARG A 5 1.98 0.61 21.59
CA ARG A 5 2.14 -0.78 22.00
C ARG A 5 1.37 -1.66 21.02
N MET A 6 2.01 -2.74 20.59
CA MET A 6 1.45 -3.67 19.61
C MET A 6 1.50 -5.07 20.19
N GLY A 7 0.59 -5.94 19.76
CA GLY A 7 0.61 -7.35 20.17
C GLY A 7 -0.36 -8.19 19.36
N PHE A 8 0.12 -9.35 18.89
CA PHE A 8 -0.68 -10.37 18.21
C PHE A 8 -1.13 -11.41 19.24
N VAL A 9 -1.96 -10.98 20.19
CA VAL A 9 -2.18 -11.67 21.48
C VAL A 9 -3.03 -12.96 21.41
N PHE A 10 -3.38 -13.41 20.20
CA PHE A 10 -4.33 -14.51 19.93
C PHE A 10 -3.99 -15.80 20.68
N ALA A 11 -2.74 -16.29 20.56
CA ALA A 11 -2.32 -17.55 21.16
C ALA A 11 -2.44 -17.55 22.70
N ARG A 12 -2.22 -16.39 23.34
CA ARG A 12 -2.41 -16.23 24.79
C ARG A 12 -3.88 -16.30 25.23
N ARG A 13 -4.83 -16.27 24.30
CA ARG A 13 -6.28 -16.42 24.53
C ARG A 13 -6.82 -17.73 23.95
N GLY A 14 -5.95 -18.65 23.54
CA GLY A 14 -6.36 -19.92 22.94
C GLY A 14 -7.06 -19.78 21.58
N ILE A 15 -6.83 -18.67 20.87
CA ILE A 15 -7.39 -18.42 19.53
C ILE A 15 -6.28 -18.19 18.51
N VAL A 16 -6.61 -18.34 17.23
CA VAL A 16 -5.69 -18.12 16.10
C VAL A 16 -5.77 -16.68 15.59
N PRO A 17 -4.72 -16.18 14.90
CA PRO A 17 -4.79 -14.90 14.18
C PRO A 17 -5.94 -14.86 13.15
N GLU A 18 -6.69 -13.77 13.13
CA GLU A 18 -7.80 -13.50 12.20
C GLU A 18 -7.49 -12.32 11.26
N ALA A 19 -8.50 -11.67 10.63
CA ALA A 19 -8.34 -10.56 9.67
C ALA A 19 -7.39 -10.84 8.49
N CYS A 20 -7.30 -12.10 8.06
CA CYS A 20 -6.31 -12.57 7.08
C CYS A 20 -4.86 -12.24 7.46
N SER A 21 -4.56 -12.04 8.75
CA SER A 21 -3.23 -11.64 9.22
C SER A 21 -2.18 -12.72 8.99
N SER A 22 -2.57 -13.99 8.85
CA SER A 22 -1.70 -15.07 8.36
C SER A 22 -1.19 -14.85 6.92
N TRP A 23 -1.89 -14.06 6.10
CA TRP A 23 -1.47 -13.69 4.75
C TRP A 23 -0.66 -12.39 4.75
N PHE A 24 -1.13 -11.37 5.48
CA PHE A 24 -0.53 -10.04 5.49
C PHE A 24 0.73 -9.94 6.35
N LEU A 25 0.71 -10.42 7.59
CA LEU A 25 1.79 -10.16 8.54
C LEU A 25 3.15 -10.70 8.05
N PRO A 26 3.27 -11.96 7.57
CA PRO A 26 4.54 -12.46 7.05
C PRO A 26 5.07 -11.68 5.84
N ARG A 27 4.19 -11.05 5.04
CA ARG A 27 4.60 -10.20 3.90
C ARG A 27 5.11 -8.83 4.33
N VAL A 28 4.72 -8.36 5.52
CA VAL A 28 5.17 -7.09 6.08
C VAL A 28 6.47 -7.25 6.86
N VAL A 29 6.56 -8.28 7.72
CA VAL A 29 7.69 -8.41 8.68
C VAL A 29 8.55 -9.66 8.49
N GLY A 30 8.26 -10.47 7.47
CA GLY A 30 8.91 -11.77 7.28
C GLY A 30 8.32 -12.86 8.17
N ILE A 31 8.45 -14.12 7.73
CA ILE A 31 7.83 -15.27 8.41
C ILE A 31 8.37 -15.49 9.82
N SER A 32 9.68 -15.32 10.04
CA SER A 32 10.31 -15.56 11.34
C SER A 32 9.77 -14.61 12.42
N ARG A 33 9.70 -13.32 12.12
CA ARG A 33 9.19 -12.31 13.06
C ARG A 33 7.69 -12.42 13.27
N ALA A 34 6.94 -12.69 12.21
CA ALA A 34 5.50 -12.96 12.31
C ALA A 34 5.22 -14.14 13.26
N ALA A 35 5.97 -15.24 13.11
CA ALA A 35 5.85 -16.41 13.97
C ALA A 35 6.17 -16.08 15.43
N GLU A 36 7.29 -15.40 15.69
CA GLU A 36 7.67 -15.03 17.07
C GLU A 36 6.58 -14.20 17.75
N TRP A 37 6.09 -13.14 17.10
CA TRP A 37 5.07 -12.28 17.69
C TRP A 37 3.72 -12.98 17.89
N VAL A 38 3.30 -13.82 16.95
CA VAL A 38 2.03 -14.57 17.03
C VAL A 38 2.11 -15.68 18.08
N TYR A 39 3.19 -16.45 18.11
CA TYR A 39 3.34 -17.59 19.03
C TYR A 39 3.51 -17.13 20.48
N THR A 40 4.33 -16.10 20.71
CA THR A 40 4.52 -15.55 22.07
C THR A 40 3.30 -14.76 22.53
N GLY A 41 2.53 -14.19 21.60
CA GLY A 41 1.43 -13.26 21.85
C GLY A 41 1.82 -12.08 22.74
N ARG A 42 3.11 -11.71 22.77
CA ARG A 42 3.62 -10.66 23.66
C ARG A 42 3.24 -9.27 23.15
N ILE A 43 3.16 -8.33 24.09
CA ILE A 43 3.04 -6.91 23.77
C ILE A 43 4.47 -6.37 23.60
N PHE A 44 4.71 -5.60 22.54
CA PHE A 44 6.00 -5.01 22.21
C PHE A 44 5.90 -3.51 21.92
N SER A 45 7.04 -2.83 21.91
CA SER A 45 7.14 -1.37 21.80
C SER A 45 7.11 -0.87 20.36
N ALA A 46 7.02 0.45 20.20
CA ALA A 46 7.11 1.09 18.89
C ALA A 46 8.48 0.87 18.22
N GLU A 47 9.56 0.89 19.01
CA GLU A 47 10.94 0.67 18.58
C GLU A 47 11.12 -0.72 17.99
N GLU A 48 10.58 -1.73 18.67
CA GLU A 48 10.61 -3.09 18.16
C GLU A 48 9.73 -3.24 16.92
N ALA A 49 8.57 -2.57 16.86
CA ALA A 49 7.74 -2.56 15.66
C ALA A 49 8.48 -1.97 14.45
N LEU A 50 9.28 -0.93 14.65
CA LEU A 50 10.08 -0.28 13.60
C LEU A 50 11.24 -1.15 13.15
N ALA A 51 12.05 -1.67 14.08
CA ALA A 51 13.09 -2.66 13.78
C ALA A 51 12.49 -3.92 13.13
N GLY A 52 11.23 -4.18 13.46
CA GLY A 52 10.37 -5.22 12.95
C GLY A 52 9.97 -5.08 11.49
N GLY A 53 9.95 -3.86 10.95
CA GLY A 53 9.34 -3.53 9.65
C GLY A 53 7.83 -3.37 9.70
N LEU A 54 7.18 -3.47 10.87
CA LEU A 54 5.73 -3.35 11.01
C LEU A 54 5.26 -1.90 10.84
N VAL A 55 6.09 -0.94 11.24
CA VAL A 55 5.84 0.49 11.06
C VAL A 55 7.00 1.13 10.32
N SER A 56 6.72 2.15 9.51
CA SER A 56 7.74 2.86 8.73
C SER A 56 8.39 4.03 9.47
N ARG A 57 7.79 4.50 10.57
CA ARG A 57 8.27 5.65 11.34
C ARG A 57 7.76 5.64 12.78
N ILE A 58 8.58 6.18 13.68
CA ILE A 58 8.19 6.53 15.05
C ILE A 58 8.30 8.05 15.19
N VAL A 59 7.29 8.66 15.81
CA VAL A 59 7.23 10.10 16.14
C VAL A 59 6.60 10.29 17.51
N PRO A 60 6.83 11.42 18.20
CA PRO A 60 6.10 11.76 19.42
C PRO A 60 4.57 11.72 19.22
N PRO A 61 3.77 11.48 20.27
CA PRO A 61 2.31 11.41 20.14
C PRO A 61 1.68 12.67 19.52
N ALA A 62 2.18 13.84 19.90
CA ALA A 62 1.71 15.14 19.40
C ALA A 62 1.89 15.31 17.88
N ASP A 63 2.92 14.67 17.31
CA ASP A 63 3.28 14.84 15.90
C ASP A 63 2.65 13.79 14.98
N LEU A 64 1.96 12.79 15.55
CA LEU A 64 1.46 11.62 14.82
C LEU A 64 0.59 12.01 13.61
N LEU A 65 -0.45 12.81 13.84
CA LEU A 65 -1.39 13.20 12.78
C LEU A 65 -0.76 14.18 11.80
N ALA A 66 0.05 15.12 12.29
CA ALA A 66 0.74 16.09 11.43
C ALA A 66 1.66 15.35 10.44
N THR A 67 2.42 14.39 10.94
CA THR A 67 3.33 13.54 10.15
C THR A 67 2.56 12.71 9.11
N ALA A 68 1.50 12.01 9.52
CA ALA A 68 0.70 11.20 8.61
C ALA A 68 0.04 12.04 7.50
N ARG A 69 -0.50 13.22 7.86
CA ARG A 69 -1.08 14.16 6.88
C ARG A 69 -0.03 14.79 5.98
N GLY A 70 1.21 14.92 6.43
CA GLY A 70 2.34 15.35 5.60
C GLY A 70 2.57 14.38 4.45
N LEU A 71 2.70 13.08 4.76
CA LEU A 71 2.82 12.03 3.73
C LEU A 71 1.59 11.96 2.81
N ALA A 72 0.39 12.12 3.35
CA ALA A 72 -0.82 12.15 2.52
C ALA A 72 -0.82 13.32 1.52
N ARG A 73 -0.36 14.50 1.96
CA ARG A 73 -0.20 15.69 1.10
C ARG A 73 0.90 15.49 0.06
N GLU A 74 2.01 14.88 0.44
CA GLU A 74 3.07 14.52 -0.51
C GLU A 74 2.53 13.69 -1.68
N ILE A 75 1.65 12.71 -1.41
CA ILE A 75 1.00 11.93 -2.47
C ILE A 75 -0.03 12.79 -3.22
N ALA A 76 -0.94 13.44 -2.50
CA ALA A 76 -2.07 14.17 -3.10
C ALA A 76 -1.64 15.35 -3.98
N ASP A 77 -0.59 16.06 -3.59
CA ASP A 77 -0.16 17.30 -4.24
C ASP A 77 0.76 17.03 -5.44
N ASN A 78 1.39 15.85 -5.52
CA ASN A 78 2.47 15.58 -6.48
C ASN A 78 2.20 14.44 -7.47
N THR A 79 1.09 13.72 -7.36
CA THR A 79 0.87 12.49 -8.15
C THR A 79 -0.48 12.46 -8.85
N SER A 80 -0.54 11.76 -9.99
CA SER A 80 -1.81 11.45 -10.66
C SER A 80 -2.61 10.47 -9.80
N ALA A 81 -3.85 10.83 -9.48
CA ALA A 81 -4.74 10.00 -8.67
C ALA A 81 -5.04 8.65 -9.35
N VAL A 82 -5.17 8.63 -10.68
CA VAL A 82 -5.36 7.38 -11.44
C VAL A 82 -4.09 6.52 -11.43
N SER A 83 -2.91 7.12 -11.60
CA SER A 83 -1.64 6.39 -11.46
C SER A 83 -1.49 5.73 -10.09
N VAL A 84 -1.79 6.46 -9.01
CA VAL A 84 -1.73 5.92 -7.64
C VAL A 84 -2.74 4.79 -7.45
N ALA A 85 -3.97 4.93 -7.94
CA ALA A 85 -5.00 3.91 -7.83
C ALA A 85 -4.62 2.61 -8.55
N LEU A 86 -4.11 2.71 -9.78
CA LEU A 86 -3.63 1.57 -10.56
C LEU A 86 -2.41 0.92 -9.91
N SER A 87 -1.41 1.72 -9.53
CA SER A 87 -0.18 1.25 -8.88
C SER A 87 -0.47 0.50 -7.59
N ARG A 88 -1.39 1.03 -6.75
CA ARG A 88 -1.84 0.34 -5.53
C ARG A 88 -2.40 -1.05 -5.85
N GLN A 89 -3.24 -1.18 -6.86
CA GLN A 89 -3.84 -2.47 -7.21
C GLN A 89 -2.82 -3.42 -7.84
N LEU A 90 -1.91 -2.93 -8.68
CA LEU A 90 -0.81 -3.73 -9.24
C LEU A 90 0.06 -4.30 -8.13
N LEU A 91 0.56 -3.46 -7.22
CA LEU A 91 1.41 -3.89 -6.11
C LEU A 91 0.72 -4.93 -5.21
N TRP A 92 -0.51 -4.64 -4.76
CA TRP A 92 -1.20 -5.53 -3.82
C TRP A 92 -1.63 -6.85 -4.43
N ARG A 93 -2.05 -6.86 -5.70
CA ARG A 93 -2.53 -8.08 -6.36
C ARG A 93 -1.39 -8.95 -6.86
N MET A 94 -0.35 -8.34 -7.42
CA MET A 94 0.78 -9.09 -7.96
C MET A 94 1.68 -9.66 -6.86
N LEU A 95 1.62 -9.12 -5.64
CA LEU A 95 2.26 -9.72 -4.47
C LEU A 95 1.76 -11.16 -4.17
N GLY A 96 0.60 -11.54 -4.69
CA GLY A 96 0.05 -12.89 -4.59
C GLY A 96 -0.08 -13.63 -5.92
N ALA A 97 0.49 -13.10 -7.01
CA ALA A 97 0.52 -13.79 -8.29
C ALA A 97 1.47 -14.99 -8.23
N ASP A 98 1.14 -16.04 -8.97
CA ASP A 98 1.92 -17.27 -9.07
C ASP A 98 3.06 -17.18 -10.09
N HIS A 99 2.97 -16.25 -11.05
CA HIS A 99 4.01 -16.01 -12.04
C HIS A 99 4.11 -14.52 -12.43
N PRO A 100 5.32 -13.97 -12.68
CA PRO A 100 5.48 -12.56 -13.07
C PRO A 100 4.78 -12.16 -14.38
N MET A 101 4.45 -13.13 -15.23
CA MET A 101 3.67 -12.87 -16.46
C MET A 101 2.30 -12.27 -16.15
N GLU A 102 1.67 -12.62 -15.02
CA GLU A 102 0.40 -12.02 -14.59
C GLU A 102 0.54 -10.51 -14.39
N ALA A 103 1.66 -10.08 -13.81
CA ALA A 103 1.98 -8.67 -13.66
C ALA A 103 2.21 -8.01 -15.02
N HIS A 104 3.04 -8.64 -15.86
CA HIS A 104 3.40 -8.12 -17.18
C HIS A 104 2.17 -7.88 -18.08
N GLN A 105 1.20 -8.79 -18.08
CA GLN A 105 -0.02 -8.64 -18.88
C GLN A 105 -0.87 -7.44 -18.46
N VAL A 106 -0.91 -7.11 -17.17
CA VAL A 106 -1.73 -6.02 -16.66
C VAL A 106 -0.96 -4.70 -16.69
N ASP A 107 0.31 -4.69 -16.26
CA ASP A 107 1.13 -3.47 -16.24
C ASP A 107 1.41 -2.95 -17.65
N SER A 108 1.56 -3.81 -18.66
CA SER A 108 1.72 -3.41 -20.07
C SER A 108 0.48 -2.70 -20.60
N ARG A 109 -0.72 -3.19 -20.26
CA ARG A 109 -1.98 -2.52 -20.61
C ARG A 109 -2.15 -1.20 -19.84
N ALA A 110 -1.79 -1.19 -18.56
CA ALA A 110 -1.88 -0.01 -17.72
C ALA A 110 -0.94 1.10 -18.16
N ILE A 111 0.33 0.79 -18.45
CA ILE A 111 1.30 1.79 -18.91
C ILE A 111 0.96 2.29 -20.32
N TYR A 112 0.48 1.42 -21.22
CA TYR A 112 0.03 1.82 -22.54
C TYR A 112 -1.14 2.82 -22.46
N TRP A 113 -2.15 2.51 -21.65
CA TRP A 113 -3.29 3.39 -21.44
C TRP A 113 -2.89 4.70 -20.76
N MET A 114 -2.11 4.63 -19.68
CA MET A 114 -1.62 5.82 -18.95
C MET A 114 -0.76 6.71 -19.83
N GLY A 115 0.13 6.13 -20.65
CA GLY A 115 1.02 6.87 -21.55
C GLY A 115 0.28 7.71 -22.59
N SER A 116 -0.94 7.31 -22.95
CA SER A 116 -1.81 8.05 -23.89
C SER A 116 -2.78 9.01 -23.19
N SER A 117 -2.74 9.09 -21.86
CA SER A 117 -3.73 9.82 -21.05
C SER A 117 -3.48 11.33 -21.00
N ALA A 118 -4.48 12.08 -20.51
CA ALA A 118 -4.32 13.52 -20.25
C ALA A 118 -3.27 13.80 -19.16
N ASP A 119 -3.20 12.96 -18.14
CA ASP A 119 -2.24 13.12 -17.05
C ASP A 119 -0.80 12.89 -17.52
N ALA A 120 -0.54 11.93 -18.42
CA ALA A 120 0.81 11.74 -18.97
C ALA A 120 1.26 12.96 -19.80
N ARG A 121 0.36 13.51 -20.64
CA ARG A 121 0.64 14.74 -21.39
C ARG A 121 0.95 15.92 -20.48
N GLU A 122 0.13 16.12 -19.44
CA GLU A 122 0.34 17.16 -18.44
C GLU A 122 1.65 16.97 -17.66
N GLY A 123 1.98 15.73 -17.27
CA GLY A 123 3.22 15.43 -16.56
C GLY A 123 4.46 15.82 -17.38
N VAL A 124 4.46 15.49 -18.67
CA VAL A 124 5.54 15.90 -19.60
C VAL A 124 5.59 17.42 -19.76
N ALA A 125 4.44 18.07 -19.99
CA ALA A 125 4.38 19.52 -20.16
C ALA A 125 4.85 20.27 -18.91
N ALA A 126 4.34 19.92 -17.74
CA ALA A 126 4.70 20.54 -16.46
C ALA A 126 6.20 20.40 -16.15
N PHE A 127 6.78 19.24 -16.48
CA PHE A 127 8.23 19.01 -16.35
C PHE A 127 9.04 19.95 -17.25
N LEU A 128 8.69 20.04 -18.54
CA LEU A 128 9.37 20.93 -19.50
C LEU A 128 9.21 22.41 -19.13
N GLU A 129 8.03 22.79 -18.64
CA GLU A 129 7.68 24.16 -18.21
C GLU A 129 8.17 24.51 -16.79
N LYS A 130 8.77 23.55 -16.07
CA LYS A 130 9.26 23.71 -14.69
C LYS A 130 8.20 24.23 -13.72
N ARG A 131 6.99 23.70 -13.82
CA ARG A 131 5.87 24.03 -12.93
C ARG A 131 5.28 22.79 -12.27
N PRO A 132 4.53 22.93 -11.17
CA PRO A 132 3.74 21.81 -10.64
C PRO A 132 2.75 21.28 -11.68
N ALA A 133 2.62 19.95 -11.73
CA ALA A 133 1.65 19.28 -12.58
C ALA A 133 0.22 19.43 -12.01
N ARG A 134 -0.75 19.53 -12.91
CA ARG A 134 -2.19 19.58 -12.60
C ARG A 134 -2.90 18.40 -13.22
N PHE A 135 -2.75 17.24 -12.59
CA PHE A 135 -3.44 16.02 -13.00
C PHE A 135 -4.95 16.17 -12.81
N THR A 136 -5.72 15.81 -13.84
CA THR A 136 -7.17 16.05 -13.89
C THR A 136 -7.99 14.77 -13.89
N LEU A 137 -7.38 13.62 -14.18
CA LEU A 137 -8.08 12.35 -14.19
C LEU A 137 -8.45 11.92 -12.76
N ARG A 138 -9.65 11.35 -12.63
CA ARG A 138 -10.26 10.97 -11.36
C ARG A 138 -10.49 9.45 -11.33
N PRO A 139 -10.05 8.74 -10.27
CA PRO A 139 -10.33 7.31 -10.13
C PRO A 139 -11.83 6.95 -10.18
N SER A 140 -12.73 7.88 -9.85
CA SER A 140 -14.18 7.64 -9.89
C SER A 140 -14.79 7.64 -11.28
N ALA A 141 -14.10 8.16 -12.30
CA ALA A 141 -14.65 8.35 -13.64
C ALA A 141 -13.71 7.88 -14.76
N ASP A 142 -12.40 7.95 -14.53
CA ASP A 142 -11.39 7.89 -15.59
C ASP A 142 -10.48 6.66 -15.46
N LEU A 143 -10.90 5.61 -14.75
CA LEU A 143 -10.15 4.34 -14.75
C LEU A 143 -10.26 3.65 -16.12
N PRO A 144 -9.21 2.93 -16.56
CA PRO A 144 -9.24 2.25 -17.85
C PRO A 144 -10.34 1.19 -17.89
N GLY A 145 -10.92 0.94 -19.07
CA GLY A 145 -12.05 0.02 -19.24
C GLY A 145 -11.76 -1.45 -18.87
N PHE A 146 -10.50 -1.84 -18.75
CA PHE A 146 -10.12 -3.17 -18.23
C PHE A 146 -10.09 -3.22 -16.70
N TYR A 147 -10.34 -2.12 -15.99
CA TYR A 147 -10.43 -2.06 -14.54
C TYR A 147 -11.87 -2.30 -14.06
N PRO A 148 -12.09 -3.17 -13.05
CA PRO A 148 -11.12 -4.06 -12.43
C PRO A 148 -10.77 -5.24 -13.35
N TRP A 149 -9.49 -5.58 -13.48
CA TRP A 149 -9.04 -6.69 -14.34
C TRP A 149 -9.14 -8.06 -13.66
N TRP A 150 -9.50 -8.09 -12.38
CA TRP A 150 -9.55 -9.30 -11.59
C TRP A 150 -10.98 -9.79 -11.43
N THR A 151 -11.14 -11.10 -11.37
CA THR A 151 -12.38 -11.74 -10.94
C THR A 151 -12.48 -11.67 -9.42
N PRO A 152 -13.60 -11.17 -8.85
CA PRO A 152 -13.84 -11.24 -7.41
C PRO A 152 -13.72 -12.68 -6.91
N ARG A 153 -13.01 -12.89 -5.79
CA ARG A 153 -12.97 -14.19 -5.13
C ARG A 153 -14.15 -14.27 -4.17
N PRO A 154 -15.17 -15.11 -4.43
CA PRO A 154 -16.30 -15.23 -3.51
C PRO A 154 -15.83 -15.89 -2.20
N PHE A 155 -16.33 -15.38 -1.08
CA PHE A 155 -16.31 -16.14 0.16
C PHE A 155 -17.31 -17.29 0.02
N ARG A 156 -16.85 -18.52 0.18
CA ARG A 156 -17.65 -19.73 0.09
C ARG A 156 -17.82 -20.34 1.46
#